data_AF-A0A9D8IWT0-F1
#
_entry.id   AF-A0A9D8IWT0-F1
#
_cell.length_a   1.000
_cell.length_b   1.000
_cell.length_c   1.000
_cell.angle_alpha   90.00
_cell.angle_beta   90.00
_cell.angle_gamma   90.00
#
_symmetry.space_group_name_H-M   'P 1'
#
loop_
_entity.id
_entity.type
_entity.pdbx_description
1 polymer ?
#
loop_
_entity_poly.entity_id
_entity_poly.type
_entity_poly.pdbx_seq_one_letter_code
_entity_poly.pdbx_strand_id
1 'polypeptide(L)' 'MKRNIHVIPHHKKWAVKFGGEDDPVSVHRTQEGARKVAVPIAKRLGTDVVIHQPNGRIRDRDSHGSDPFPPRDLQH' A
#
# COMPACT_ATOMS: atom_id res chain seq x y z
N MET A 1 -18.43 -6.97 1.60
CA MET A 1 -17.66 -5.85 2.19
C MET A 1 -16.41 -5.63 1.34
N LYS A 2 -16.12 -4.41 0.91
CA LYS A 2 -14.87 -4.11 0.18
C LYS A 2 -13.71 -4.21 1.19
N ARG A 3 -12.74 -5.08 0.90
CA ARG A 3 -11.52 -5.26 1.70
C ARG A 3 -10.43 -4.39 1.10
N ASN A 4 -10.00 -3.37 1.83
CA ASN A 4 -8.90 -2.51 1.41
C ASN A 4 -7.58 -3.29 1.41
N ILE A 5 -6.62 -2.87 0.58
CA ILE A 5 -5.27 -3.41 0.58
C ILE A 5 -4.41 -2.57 1.51
N HIS A 6 -3.71 -3.21 2.45
CA HIS A 6 -2.85 -2.57 3.41
C HIS A 6 -1.38 -2.85 3.08
N VAL A 7 -0.57 -1.80 3.00
CA VAL A 7 0.89 -1.87 2.96
C VAL A 7 1.42 -1.53 4.35
N ILE A 8 1.87 -2.54 5.08
CA ILE A 8 2.29 -2.42 6.50
C ILE A 8 3.77 -2.74 6.69
N PRO A 9 4.45 -2.14 7.68
CA PRO A 9 5.76 -2.62 8.11
C PRO A 9 5.68 -4.06 8.65
N HIS A 10 6.63 -4.90 8.27
CA HIS A 10 6.69 -6.32 8.66
C HIS A 10 8.15 -6.77 8.78
N HIS A 11 8.66 -6.98 10.01
CA HIS A 11 10.03 -7.45 10.28
C HIS A 11 11.13 -6.78 9.42
N LYS A 12 11.22 -5.45 9.46
CA LYS A 12 12.15 -4.61 8.64
C LYS A 12 11.88 -4.64 7.13
N LYS A 13 10.79 -5.25 6.70
CA LYS A 13 10.27 -5.30 5.33
C LYS A 13 8.88 -4.65 5.30
N TRP A 14 8.19 -4.80 4.17
CA TRP A 14 6.88 -4.26 3.89
C TRP A 14 5.96 -5.34 3.37
N ALA A 15 4.84 -5.57 4.05
CA ALA A 15 3.86 -6.56 3.65
C ALA A 15 2.64 -5.91 3.00
N VAL A 16 2.16 -6.52 1.92
CA VAL A 16 0.85 -6.24 1.32
C VAL A 16 -0.13 -7.24 1.90
N LYS A 17 -1.23 -6.80 2.50
CA LYS A 17 -2.27 -7.69 3.04
C LYS A 17 -3.67 -7.14 2.83
N PHE A 18 -4.68 -7.99 2.94
CA PHE A 18 -6.07 -7.54 2.94
C PHE A 18 -6.47 -7.02 4.33
N GLY A 19 -7.30 -5.98 4.36
CA GLY A 19 -7.91 -5.49 5.59
C GLY A 19 -8.76 -6.58 6.23
N GLY A 20 -8.46 -6.93 7.49
CA GLY A 20 -9.10 -8.02 8.21
C GLY A 20 -8.46 -9.40 8.03
N GLU A 21 -7.39 -9.51 7.24
CA GLU A 21 -6.59 -10.74 7.15
C GLU A 21 -5.25 -10.56 7.87
N ASP A 22 -4.81 -11.65 8.51
CA ASP A 22 -3.51 -11.72 9.18
C ASP A 22 -2.40 -12.07 8.19
N ASP A 23 -2.71 -12.88 7.18
CA ASP A 23 -1.75 -13.34 6.20
C ASP A 23 -1.39 -12.25 5.17
N PRO A 24 -0.09 -11.99 4.98
CA PRO A 24 0.37 -11.11 3.92
C PRO A 24 0.31 -11.80 2.57
N VAL A 25 -0.29 -11.12 1.59
CA VAL A 25 -0.31 -11.51 0.17
C VAL A 25 1.12 -11.55 -0.38
N SER A 26 1.96 -10.60 0.02
CA SER A 26 3.37 -10.56 -0.37
C SER A 26 4.20 -9.71 0.58
N VAL A 27 5.50 -9.99 0.65
CA VAL A 27 6.46 -9.24 1.46
C VAL A 27 7.58 -8.70 0.57
N HIS A 28 7.91 -7.43 0.75
CA HIS A 28 8.83 -6.65 -0.08
C HIS A 28 9.89 -5.97 0.79
N ARG A 29 11.07 -5.73 0.24
CA ARG A 29 12.15 -5.06 0.97
C ARG A 29 11.83 -3.59 1.28
N THR A 30 11.07 -2.93 0.41
CA THR A 30 10.77 -1.48 0.50
C THR A 30 9.27 -1.23 0.43
N GLN A 31 8.84 -0.09 1.00
CA GLN A 31 7.45 0.36 0.97
C GLN A 31 6.96 0.57 -0.46
N GLU A 32 7.84 1.12 -1.30
CA GLU A 32 7.57 1.36 -2.71
C GLU A 32 7.35 0.05 -3.47
N GLY A 33 8.13 -1.00 -3.20
CA GLY A 33 7.94 -2.32 -3.79
C GLY A 33 6.58 -2.91 -3.44
N ALA A 34 6.18 -2.82 -2.16
CA ALA A 34 4.86 -3.24 -1.72
C ALA A 34 3.73 -2.41 -2.36
N ARG A 35 3.89 -1.08 -2.47
CA ARG A 35 2.93 -0.19 -3.14
C ARG A 35 2.74 -0.55 -4.61
N LYS A 36 3.81 -0.85 -5.35
CA LYS A 36 3.75 -1.25 -6.76
C LYS A 36 2.91 -2.51 -6.98
N VAL A 37 2.88 -3.43 -6.01
CA VAL A 37 2.03 -4.63 -6.05
C VAL A 37 0.61 -4.34 -5.54
N ALA A 38 0.45 -3.52 -4.51
CA ALA A 38 -0.85 -3.20 -3.93
C ALA A 38 -1.78 -2.44 -4.90
N VAL A 39 -1.26 -1.48 -5.66
CA VAL A 39 -2.03 -0.64 -6.60
C VAL A 39 -2.78 -1.47 -7.68
N PRO A 40 -2.14 -2.36 -8.45
CA PRO A 40 -2.85 -3.14 -9.47
C PRO A 40 -3.87 -4.11 -8.86
N ILE A 41 -3.61 -4.67 -7.67
CA ILE A 41 -4.56 -5.51 -6.94
C ILE A 41 -5.80 -4.70 -6.56
N ALA A 42 -5.59 -3.52 -5.98
CA ALA A 42 -6.66 -2.63 -5.57
C ALA A 42 -7.53 -2.17 -6.75
N LYS A 43 -6.90 -1.82 -7.89
CA LYS A 43 -7.61 -1.50 -9.15
C LYS A 43 -8.47 -2.66 -9.64
N ARG A 44 -7.93 -3.89 -9.67
CA ARG A 44 -8.65 -5.09 -10.11
C ARG A 44 -9.85 -5.39 -9.21
N LEU A 45 -9.75 -5.12 -7.93
CA LEU A 45 -10.80 -5.38 -6.93
C LEU A 45 -11.73 -4.18 -6.70
N GLY A 46 -11.45 -3.03 -7.30
CA GLY A 46 -12.22 -1.79 -7.09
C GLY A 46 -12.21 -1.33 -5.62
N THR A 47 -11.07 -1.47 -4.95
CA THR A 47 -10.84 -1.11 -3.55
C THR A 47 -9.65 -0.15 -3.41
N ASP A 48 -9.39 0.31 -2.19
CA ASP A 48 -8.36 1.31 -1.89
C ASP A 48 -7.07 0.68 -1.37
N VAL A 49 -5.95 1.40 -1.49
CA VAL A 49 -4.66 1.04 -0.88
C VAL A 49 -4.40 1.96 0.31
N VAL A 50 -4.20 1.37 1.49
CA VAL A 50 -3.81 2.04 2.74
C VAL A 50 -2.34 1.78 2.99
N ILE A 51 -1.52 2.82 3.03
CA ILE A 51 -0.07 2.70 3.26
C ILE A 51 0.26 3.20 4.67
N HIS A 52 0.87 2.33 5.47
CA HIS A 52 1.26 2.63 6.86
C HIS A 52 2.69 3.19 6.91
N GLN A 53 3.02 3.93 7.95
CA GLN A 53 4.38 4.38 8.23
C GLN A 53 5.22 3.25 8.87
N PRO A 54 6.57 3.39 8.91
CA PRO A 54 7.44 2.42 9.59
C PRO A 54 7.13 2.21 11.08
N ASN A 55 6.54 3.22 11.74
CA ASN A 55 6.09 3.17 13.14
C ASN A 55 4.72 2.49 13.29
N GLY A 56 4.15 1.93 12.23
CA GLY A 56 2.83 1.28 12.23
C GLY A 56 1.64 2.24 12.32
N ARG A 57 1.88 3.55 12.42
CA ARG A 57 0.80 4.55 12.36
C ARG A 57 0.39 4.71 10.90
N ILE A 58 -0.90 4.84 10.67
CA ILE A 58 -1.39 5.32 9.38
C ILE A 58 -0.90 6.75 9.28
N ARG A 59 -0.06 7.08 8.28
CA ARG A 59 0.23 8.48 7.97
C ARG A 59 -1.13 9.09 7.70
N ASP A 60 -1.49 10.12 8.47
CA ASP A 60 -2.74 10.89 8.33
C ASP A 60 -3.31 10.75 6.94
N ARG A 61 -4.59 10.34 6.87
CA ARG A 61 -5.42 10.13 5.68
C ARG A 61 -5.05 11.13 4.57
N ASP A 62 -3.96 10.85 3.87
CA ASP A 62 -3.52 11.60 2.71
C ASP A 62 -4.50 11.12 1.66
N SER A 63 -5.57 11.90 1.58
CA SER A 63 -6.57 11.76 0.55
C SER A 63 -5.82 12.08 -0.73
N HIS A 64 -5.16 11.09 -1.34
CA HIS A 64 -4.85 11.10 -2.77
C HIS A 64 -6.17 10.91 -3.55
N GLY A 65 -7.19 11.68 -3.17
CA GLY A 65 -8.28 12.05 -4.05
C GLY A 65 -7.75 13.24 -4.84
N SER A 66 -7.54 13.01 -6.14
CA SER A 66 -7.09 13.98 -7.14
C SER A 66 -5.58 14.14 -7.32
N ASP A 67 -4.89 13.05 -7.69
CA ASP A 67 -3.83 13.19 -8.70
C ASP A 67 -3.99 12.12 -9.79
N PRO A 68 -4.46 12.47 -11.00
CA PRO A 68 -4.51 11.56 -12.14
C PRO A 68 -3.12 11.29 -12.75
N PHE A 69 -2.03 11.83 -12.18
CA PHE A 69 -0.68 11.64 -12.69
C PHE A 69 0.10 10.59 -11.89
N PRO A 70 0.50 9.44 -12.47
CA PRO A 70 1.55 8.63 -11.89
C PRO A 70 2.87 9.40 -12.06
N PRO A 71 3.67 9.68 -11.01
CA PRO A 71 4.98 10.25 -11.24
C PRO A 71 5.85 9.18 -11.92
N ARG A 72 5.93 9.28 -13.25
CA ARG A 72 7.21 9.16 -13.93
C ARG A 72 7.98 10.38 -13.49
N ASP A 73 8.80 10.28 -12.46
CA ASP A 73 9.98 11.14 -12.34
C ASP A 73 11.03 10.42 -11.50
N LEU A 74 12.13 10.15 -12.18
CA LEU A 74 13.45 10.01 -11.60
C LEU A 74 13.78 11.32 -10.88
N GLN A 75 14.09 11.31 -9.59
CA GLN A 75 14.87 12.36 -8.94
C GLN A 75 15.84 11.66 -7.98
N HIS A 76 17.13 11.64 -8.31
CA HIS A 76 18.19 12.62 -8.01
C HIS A 76 18.79 12.38 -6.62
#